data_AF-A0A2N2M5Y1-F1
#
_entry.id   AF-A0A2N2M5Y1-F1
#
_cell.length_a   1.000
_cell.length_b   1.000
_cell.length_c   1.000
_cell.angle_alpha   90.00
_cell.angle_beta   90.00
_cell.angle_gamma   90.00
#
_symmetry.space_group_name_H-M   'P 1'
#
loop_
_entity.id
_entity.type
_entity.pdbx_description
1 polymer ?
#
loop_
_entity_poly.entity_id
_entity_poly.type
_entity_poly.pdbx_seq_one_letter_code
_entity_poly.pdbx_strand_id
1 'polypeptide(L)' 'MFPPFILAKLYVKSTLKNTATGFEFTLKNIIDSTLLIGIGPITVGDKVYEGASLTMAVPDKSVS' A
#
# COMPACT_ATOMS: atom_id res chain seq x y z
N MET A 1 -0.64 11.79 15.36
CA MET A 1 0.57 11.44 14.59
C MET A 1 0.87 9.97 14.82
N PHE A 2 0.94 9.15 13.77
CA PHE A 2 1.26 7.72 13.93
C PHE A 2 2.78 7.52 13.97
N PRO A 3 3.31 6.73 14.92
CA PRO A 3 4.72 6.41 14.95
C PRO A 3 5.18 5.70 13.66
N PRO A 4 6.39 6.00 13.13
CA PRO A 4 6.89 5.38 11.89
C PRO A 4 6.91 3.84 11.91
N PHE A 5 7.16 3.24 13.08
CA PHE A 5 7.16 1.78 13.24
C PHE A 5 5.77 1.16 13.05
N ILE A 6 4.68 1.90 13.28
CA ILE A 6 3.32 1.44 13.03
C ILE A 6 3.03 1.47 11.53
N LEU A 7 3.49 2.51 10.83
CA LEU A 7 3.36 2.61 9.37
C LEU A 7 4.10 1.48 8.66
N ALA A 8 5.29 1.10 9.15
CA ALA A 8 6.03 -0.06 8.61
C ALA A 8 5.28 -1.40 8.77
N LYS A 9 4.37 -1.51 9.74
CA LYS A 9 3.53 -2.71 9.95
C LYS A 9 2.33 -2.78 9.01
N LEU A 10 2.00 -1.70 8.29
CA LEU A 10 0.94 -1.71 7.27
C LEU A 10 1.32 -2.60 6.08
N TYR A 11 2.60 -2.67 5.75
CA TYR A 11 3.08 -3.52 4.67
C TYR A 11 2.97 -5.01 5.03
N VAL A 12 2.25 -5.76 4.21
CA VAL A 12 2.21 -7.23 4.35
C VAL A 12 3.47 -7.80 3.69
N LYS A 13 4.36 -8.35 4.52
CA LYS A 13 5.61 -8.96 4.05
C LYS A 13 5.34 -10.00 2.97
N SER A 14 6.28 -10.09 2.02
CA SER A 14 6.24 -11.03 0.88
C SER A 14 5.08 -10.82 -0.10
N THR A 15 4.37 -9.69 -0.05
CA THR A 15 3.34 -9.35 -1.04
C THR A 15 3.86 -8.51 -2.20
N LEU A 16 5.02 -7.86 -2.04
CA LEU A 16 5.67 -7.16 -3.14
C LEU A 16 6.08 -8.18 -4.22
N LYS A 17 5.42 -8.12 -5.36
CA LYS A 17 5.76 -8.91 -6.54
C LYS A 17 5.72 -8.06 -7.79
N ASN A 18 6.56 -8.41 -8.75
CA ASN A 18 6.52 -7.83 -10.08
C ASN A 18 5.38 -8.47 -10.88
N THR A 19 4.68 -7.67 -11.66
CA THR A 19 3.69 -8.10 -12.64
C THR A 19 4.24 -7.85 -14.05
N ALA A 20 3.53 -8.29 -15.09
CA ALA A 20 3.95 -8.04 -16.47
C ALA A 20 4.08 -6.55 -16.83
N THR A 21 3.39 -5.66 -16.10
CA THR A 21 3.31 -4.23 -16.38
C THR A 21 3.79 -3.34 -15.24
N GLY A 22 4.26 -3.91 -14.12
CA GLY A 22 4.66 -3.14 -12.95
C GLY A 22 4.90 -4.01 -11.72
N PHE A 23 4.33 -3.61 -10.59
CA PHE A 23 4.42 -4.30 -9.33
C PHE A 23 3.12 -4.16 -8.54
N GLU A 24 2.89 -5.09 -7.63
CA GLU A 24 1.79 -5.01 -6.67
C GLU A 24 2.32 -5.35 -5.28
N PHE A 25 1.67 -4.81 -4.25
CA PHE A 25 1.92 -5.10 -2.85
C PHE A 25 0.64 -4.87 -2.06
N THR A 26 0.58 -5.41 -0.86
CA THR A 26 -0.60 -5.28 0.01
C THR A 26 -0.30 -4.40 1.21
N LEU A 27 -1.19 -3.43 1.45
CA LEU A 27 -1.26 -2.68 2.70
C LEU A 27 -2.45 -3.18 3.51
N LYS A 28 -2.20 -3.67 4.72
CA LYS A 28 -3.24 -4.02 5.69
C LYS A 28 -3.38 -2.88 6.68
N ASN A 29 -4.49 -2.14 6.58
CA ASN A 29 -4.78 -1.13 7.59
C ASN A 29 -5.00 -1.79 8.96
N ILE A 30 -4.12 -1.49 9.91
CA ILE A 30 -4.22 -1.89 11.33
C ILE A 30 -4.35 -0.66 12.25
N ILE A 31 -4.54 0.52 11.66
CA ILE A 31 -4.54 1.81 12.32
C ILE A 31 -5.96 2.40 12.27
N ASP A 32 -6.74 2.10 13.32
CA ASP A 32 -8.11 2.60 13.51
C ASP A 32 -9.03 2.44 12.27
N SER A 33 -10.29 2.84 12.38
CA SER A 33 -11.28 2.79 11.29
C SER A 33 -11.00 3.78 10.15
N THR A 34 -9.92 4.56 10.23
CA THR A 34 -9.61 5.58 9.23
C THR A 34 -9.18 4.94 7.91
N LEU A 35 -9.97 5.16 6.86
CA LEU A 35 -9.72 4.74 5.49
C LEU A 35 -8.33 5.23 5.02
N LEU A 36 -7.62 4.37 4.28
CA LEU A 36 -6.44 4.77 3.51
C LEU A 36 -6.89 5.76 2.42
N ILE A 37 -6.78 7.06 2.69
CA ILE A 37 -7.32 8.13 1.83
C ILE A 37 -6.46 8.46 0.59
N GLY A 38 -5.30 7.81 0.45
CA GLY A 38 -4.42 7.96 -0.70
C GLY A 38 -3.04 7.39 -0.46
N ILE A 39 -2.31 7.09 -1.55
CA ILE A 39 -0.92 6.69 -1.53
C ILE A 39 -0.12 7.77 -2.27
N GLY A 40 0.92 8.31 -1.63
CA GLY A 40 1.79 9.33 -2.22
C GLY A 40 2.74 8.73 -3.27
N PRO A 41 3.68 9.53 -3.82
CA PRO A 41 4.67 9.01 -4.74
C PRO A 41 5.45 7.85 -4.09
N ILE A 42 5.53 6.72 -4.78
CA ILE A 42 6.24 5.53 -4.30
C ILE A 42 7.59 5.46 -5.03
N THR A 43 8.67 5.28 -4.29
CA THR A 43 9.97 4.96 -4.87
C THR A 43 10.20 3.45 -4.78
N VAL A 44 10.42 2.79 -5.91
CA VAL A 44 10.79 1.37 -5.98
C VAL A 44 12.15 1.24 -6.65
N GLY A 45 13.15 0.81 -5.89
CA GLY A 45 14.55 0.92 -6.31
C GLY A 45 14.91 2.40 -6.48
N ASP A 46 15.15 2.81 -7.73
CA ASP A 46 15.48 4.19 -8.11
C ASP A 46 14.39 4.86 -8.96
N LYS A 47 13.23 4.20 -9.14
CA LYS A 47 12.13 4.72 -9.96
C LYS A 47 11.03 5.31 -9.08
N VAL A 48 10.71 6.57 -9.34
CA VAL A 48 9.59 7.28 -8.70
C VAL A 48 8.32 7.06 -9.51
N TYR A 49 7.27 6.59 -8.84
CA TYR A 49 5.92 6.46 -9.37
C TYR A 49 5.06 7.54 -8.74
N GLU A 50 4.66 8.54 -9.54
CA GLU A 50 3.80 9.63 -9.09
C GLU A 50 2.43 9.09 -8.65
N GLY A 51 1.81 9.75 -7.67
CA GLY A 51 0.52 9.30 -7.10
C GLY A 51 -0.58 9.12 -8.13
N ALA A 52 -0.60 9.92 -9.20
CA ALA A 52 -1.56 9.81 -10.31
C ALA A 52 -1.42 8.53 -11.15
N SER A 53 -0.26 7.86 -11.08
CA SER A 53 0.01 6.60 -11.79
C SER A 53 -0.25 5.35 -10.93
N LEU A 54 -0.71 5.51 -9.70
CA LEU A 54 -0.98 4.41 -8.77
C LEU A 54 -2.48 4.06 -8.80
N THR A 55 -2.77 2.79 -9.08
CA THR A 55 -4.13 2.25 -8.98
C THR A 55 -4.30 1.57 -7.63
N MET A 56 -5.34 1.94 -6.89
CA MET A 56 -5.69 1.31 -5.62
C MET A 56 -6.90 0.39 -5.81
N ALA A 57 -6.76 -0.87 -5.42
CA ALA A 57 -7.88 -1.80 -5.30
C ALA A 57 -8.10 -2.11 -3.82
N VAL A 58 -9.33 -1.91 -3.34
CA VAL A 58 -9.76 -2.38 -2.02
C VAL A 58 -10.46 -3.73 -2.24
N PRO A 59 -9.95 -4.83 -1.67
CA PRO A 59 -10.64 -6.12 -1.76
C PRO A 59 -12.04 -6.00 -1.17
N ASP A 60 -13.02 -6.70 -1.73
CA ASP A 60 -14.35 -6.80 -1.13
C ASP A 60 -14.20 -7.20 0.34
N LYS A 61 -14.82 -6.42 1.23
CA LYS A 61 -14.76 -6.62 2.67
C LYS A 61 -15.46 -7.94 3.00
N SER A 62 -14.73 -9.05 3.03
CA SER A 62 -15.26 -10.33 3.49
C SER A 62 -15.43 -10.28 5.00
N VAL A 63 -16.64 -9.95 5.44
CA VAL A 63 -17.05 -10.02 6.84
C VAL A 63 -17.44 -11.48 7.11
N SER A 64 -16.59 -12.21 7.82
CA SER A 64 -16.93 -13.49 8.46
C SER A 64 -17.59 -13.23 9.80
#